data_AF-A0A1G7XL85-F1
#
_entry.id   AF-A0A1G7XL85-F1
#
_cell.length_a   1.000
_cell.length_b   1.000
_cell.length_c   1.000
_cell.angle_alpha   90.00
_cell.angle_beta   90.00
_cell.angle_gamma   90.00
#
_symmetry.space_group_name_H-M   'P 1'
#
loop_
_entity.id
_entity.type
_entity.pdbx_description
1 polymer ?
#
loop_
_entity_poly.entity_id
_entity_poly.type
_entity_poly.pdbx_seq_one_letter_code
_entity_poly.pdbx_strand_id
1 'polypeptide(L)'
;MPTLSPDLSPSDMDTKTQHRMYALCLAVIPGGGQVYNKQLAKAAMFFVFLVSFIGVFYNFLTNGYWGLFTLGESLPRDNSVFLLAKGIISVIVSIFGLGVYALSFFDAYQNGKLRDEGKELNSIRRQYRTIVESGFPYLMVTPAFILLVFVVVFPIVFGFAIGFTNYNLYNSPPAKLVDWVGLKNFINIFKINLWRKTFFDVLQWTVVWTMLATTLQCSVGVLLAILVNQKDLKFKPLIRTIFILPWAVPGFVTILIFTGMFNETFGVINNVILNFFGIDPKPWLTDPLWTKTALILIQTWLGFPFVFAMTTGVLQAIPKDLYEAATIDGASKFQQLKTITIPLVLFSIAPILITQYTFNFNNFNIIYLFNNGGPAVIGSNAGGTDILVSWIYKLTMSSSQYSIAAAITLLLSIFVVGIALWQFRMTNSFKETDER
;
A
#
# COMPACT_ATOMS: atom_id res chain seq x y z
N MET A 1 -66.91 18.17 -26.98
CA MET A 1 -66.96 18.65 -28.39
C MET A 1 -66.91 20.17 -28.37
N PRO A 2 -66.27 20.85 -29.33
CA PRO A 2 -65.36 20.39 -30.42
C PRO A 2 -63.98 21.13 -30.29
N THR A 3 -62.92 20.89 -31.04
CA THR A 3 -62.75 20.63 -32.47
C THR A 3 -61.50 19.78 -32.74
N LEU A 4 -61.66 18.78 -33.61
CA LEU A 4 -60.61 17.98 -34.23
C LEU A 4 -59.93 18.74 -35.38
N SER A 5 -58.58 18.71 -35.37
CA SER A 5 -57.63 18.54 -36.51
C SER A 5 -57.59 19.62 -37.62
N PRO A 6 -56.44 19.83 -38.33
CA PRO A 6 -55.82 18.79 -39.16
C PRO A 6 -54.28 18.68 -39.10
N ASP A 7 -53.81 17.45 -39.31
CA ASP A 7 -52.61 17.05 -40.05
C ASP A 7 -51.29 17.77 -39.79
N LEU A 8 -50.45 17.15 -38.93
CA LEU A 8 -49.01 17.21 -39.10
C LEU A 8 -48.60 16.08 -40.04
N SER A 9 -48.22 16.44 -41.27
CA SER A 9 -47.59 15.54 -42.24
C SER A 9 -46.29 14.95 -41.68
N PRO A 10 -45.92 13.71 -42.02
CA PRO A 10 -44.62 13.14 -41.67
C PRO A 10 -43.53 13.65 -42.63
N SER A 11 -43.36 14.97 -42.75
CA SER A 11 -42.38 15.59 -43.64
C SER A 11 -41.35 16.51 -42.98
N ASP A 12 -41.42 16.74 -41.66
CA ASP A 12 -40.52 17.69 -40.98
C ASP A 12 -39.46 17.04 -40.07
N MET A 13 -39.16 15.74 -40.27
CA MET A 13 -38.12 15.04 -39.51
C MET A 13 -37.01 14.49 -40.41
N ASP A 14 -36.18 15.35 -41.03
CA ASP A 14 -34.80 14.93 -41.36
C ASP A 14 -33.82 16.07 -41.70
N THR A 15 -33.89 17.23 -41.05
CA THR A 15 -32.65 18.04 -40.95
C THR A 15 -31.79 17.42 -39.85
N LYS A 16 -30.96 16.44 -40.21
CA LYS A 16 -29.86 15.95 -39.35
C LYS A 16 -28.89 17.10 -39.08
N THR A 17 -29.22 17.98 -38.16
CA THR A 17 -28.26 18.94 -37.64
C THR A 17 -27.09 18.16 -37.05
N GLN A 18 -25.88 18.58 -37.36
CA GLN A 18 -24.65 17.94 -36.90
C GLN A 18 -24.00 18.77 -35.78
N HIS A 19 -24.80 19.33 -34.86
CA HIS A 19 -24.30 20.18 -33.78
C HIS A 19 -23.26 19.45 -32.92
N ARG A 20 -23.39 18.13 -32.73
CA ARG A 20 -22.38 17.30 -32.07
C ARG A 20 -21.01 17.33 -32.73
N MET A 21 -20.93 17.34 -34.06
CA MET A 21 -19.66 17.35 -34.80
C MET A 21 -19.05 18.75 -34.81
N TYR A 22 -19.87 19.78 -35.05
CA TYR A 22 -19.40 21.17 -34.97
C TYR A 22 -18.92 21.56 -33.57
N ALA A 23 -19.64 21.14 -32.52
CA ALA A 23 -19.22 21.38 -31.14
C ALA A 23 -17.90 20.69 -30.81
N LEU A 24 -17.67 19.48 -31.33
CA LEU A 24 -16.42 18.74 -31.15
C LEU A 24 -15.27 19.41 -31.92
N CYS A 25 -15.48 19.82 -33.17
CA CYS A 25 -14.47 20.55 -33.94
C CYS A 25 -14.09 21.89 -33.29
N LEU A 26 -15.04 22.59 -32.68
CA LEU A 26 -14.79 23.85 -31.96
C LEU A 26 -14.19 23.64 -30.57
N ALA A 27 -14.26 22.43 -30.00
CA ALA A 27 -13.65 22.11 -28.71
C ALA A 27 -12.11 22.04 -28.74
N VAL A 28 -11.50 22.11 -29.93
CA VAL A 28 -10.04 22.22 -30.12
C VAL A 28 -9.47 23.46 -29.41
N ILE A 29 -10.25 24.54 -29.35
CA ILE A 29 -9.92 25.65 -28.46
C ILE A 29 -10.58 25.34 -27.11
N PRO A 30 -9.84 25.37 -25.98
CA PRO A 30 -10.41 25.21 -24.65
C PRO A 30 -11.68 26.04 -24.46
N GLY A 31 -12.81 25.39 -24.22
CA GLY A 31 -14.12 26.03 -24.05
C GLY A 31 -14.88 26.41 -25.33
N GLY A 32 -14.30 26.27 -26.54
CA GLY A 32 -14.92 26.69 -27.80
C GLY A 32 -16.18 25.89 -28.18
N GLY A 33 -16.22 24.58 -27.89
CA GLY A 33 -17.40 23.75 -28.07
C GLY A 33 -18.56 24.15 -27.15
N GLN A 34 -18.25 24.61 -25.94
CA GLN A 34 -19.22 25.13 -24.97
C GLN A 34 -19.76 26.49 -25.39
N VAL A 35 -18.93 27.36 -26.00
CA VAL A 35 -19.39 28.62 -26.62
C VAL A 35 -20.41 28.32 -27.72
N TYR A 36 -20.12 27.36 -28.61
CA TYR A 36 -21.05 26.95 -29.66
C TYR A 36 -22.39 26.47 -29.09
N ASN A 37 -22.35 25.75 -27.98
CA ASN A 37 -23.52 25.28 -27.23
C ASN A 37 -24.17 26.35 -26.33
N LYS A 38 -23.79 27.63 -26.48
CA LYS A 38 -24.33 28.76 -25.69
C LYS A 38 -24.12 28.62 -24.17
N GLN A 39 -23.12 27.85 -23.73
CA GLN A 39 -22.75 27.65 -22.32
C GLN A 39 -21.51 28.48 -21.95
N LEU A 40 -21.65 29.81 -21.97
CA LEU A 40 -20.51 30.75 -21.79
C LEU A 40 -19.76 30.59 -20.46
N ALA A 41 -20.46 30.35 -19.35
CA ALA A 41 -19.81 30.18 -18.05
C ALA A 41 -18.93 28.92 -17.99
N LYS A 42 -19.37 27.81 -18.60
CA LYS A 42 -18.54 26.60 -18.72
C LYS A 42 -17.36 26.82 -19.65
N ALA A 43 -17.59 27.51 -20.78
CA ALA A 43 -16.53 27.87 -21.70
C ALA A 43 -15.42 28.65 -20.97
N ALA A 44 -15.80 29.67 -20.20
CA ALA A 44 -14.86 30.44 -19.38
C ALA A 44 -14.15 29.56 -18.34
N MET A 45 -14.87 28.66 -17.65
CA MET A 45 -14.29 27.75 -16.65
C MET A 45 -13.23 26.82 -17.27
N PHE A 46 -13.55 26.14 -18.37
CA PHE A 46 -12.60 25.27 -19.07
C PHE A 46 -11.42 26.05 -19.63
N PHE A 47 -11.67 27.22 -20.22
CA PHE A 47 -10.62 28.07 -20.79
C PHE A 47 -9.66 28.56 -19.70
N VAL A 48 -10.16 29.18 -18.63
CA VAL A 48 -9.35 29.67 -17.52
C VAL A 48 -8.57 28.51 -16.89
N PHE A 49 -9.24 27.39 -16.61
CA PHE A 49 -8.58 26.24 -16.01
C PHE A 49 -7.43 25.71 -16.88
N LEU A 50 -7.68 25.42 -18.17
CA LEU A 50 -6.67 24.83 -19.05
C LEU A 50 -5.52 25.81 -19.36
N VAL A 51 -5.81 27.10 -19.52
CA VAL A 51 -4.78 28.13 -19.73
C VAL A 51 -3.93 28.32 -18.48
N SER A 52 -4.55 28.44 -17.30
CA SER A 52 -3.82 28.52 -16.03
C SER A 52 -3.02 27.25 -15.77
N PHE A 53 -3.57 26.08 -16.09
CA PHE A 53 -2.89 24.80 -15.96
C PHE A 53 -1.63 24.75 -16.83
N ILE A 54 -1.74 25.09 -18.12
CA ILE A 54 -0.59 25.15 -19.03
C ILE A 54 0.44 26.17 -18.53
N GLY A 55 0.01 27.33 -18.04
CA GLY A 55 0.90 28.36 -17.51
C GLY A 55 1.68 27.90 -16.27
N VAL A 56 1.00 27.30 -15.29
CA VAL A 56 1.61 26.78 -14.05
C VAL A 56 2.58 25.63 -14.35
N PHE A 57 2.20 24.72 -15.24
CA PHE A 57 2.98 23.52 -15.56
C PHE A 57 3.88 23.67 -16.78
N TYR A 58 4.00 24.88 -17.35
CA TYR A 58 4.74 25.13 -18.59
C TYR A 58 6.16 24.54 -18.57
N ASN A 59 6.89 24.75 -17.48
CA ASN A 59 8.27 24.26 -17.32
C ASN A 59 8.35 22.73 -17.27
N PHE A 60 7.35 22.06 -16.69
CA PHE A 60 7.27 20.60 -16.69
C PHE A 60 6.92 20.07 -18.09
N LEU A 61 5.90 20.64 -18.72
CA LEU A 61 5.41 20.21 -20.03
C LEU A 61 6.44 20.40 -21.16
N THR A 62 7.29 21.42 -21.07
CA THR A 62 8.30 21.72 -22.10
C THR A 62 9.62 20.98 -21.86
N ASN A 63 10.18 21.08 -20.64
CA ASN A 63 11.53 20.61 -20.35
C ASN A 63 11.56 19.30 -19.56
N GLY A 64 10.47 18.90 -18.91
CA GLY A 64 10.47 17.73 -18.04
C GLY A 64 10.62 16.43 -18.82
N TYR A 65 10.01 16.31 -20.00
CA TYR A 65 10.15 15.12 -20.85
C TYR A 65 11.58 14.85 -21.29
N TRP A 66 12.36 15.89 -21.59
CA TRP A 66 13.78 15.73 -21.91
C TRP A 66 14.52 15.02 -20.78
N GLY A 67 14.28 15.44 -19.53
CA GLY A 67 14.88 14.83 -18.35
C GLY A 67 14.52 13.36 -18.11
N LEU A 68 13.39 12.88 -18.64
CA LEU A 68 12.99 11.46 -18.57
C LEU A 68 13.87 10.58 -19.47
N PHE A 69 14.27 11.09 -20.64
CA PHE A 69 15.01 10.30 -21.63
C PHE A 69 16.52 10.47 -21.49
N THR A 70 17.00 11.70 -21.32
CA THR A 70 18.45 11.99 -21.34
C THR A 70 19.09 11.85 -19.98
N LEU A 71 18.33 12.05 -18.89
CA LEU A 71 18.87 12.15 -17.53
C LEU A 71 19.97 13.23 -17.38
N GLY A 72 20.05 14.18 -18.31
CA GLY A 72 21.05 15.26 -18.34
C GLY A 72 22.14 15.02 -19.37
N GLU A 73 22.81 16.11 -19.78
CA GLU A 73 23.90 16.06 -20.78
C GLU A 73 25.14 16.84 -20.30
N SER A 74 24.98 17.78 -19.37
CA SER A 74 26.03 18.72 -18.96
C SER A 74 26.24 18.76 -17.45
N LEU A 75 27.44 18.37 -17.00
CA LEU A 75 27.87 18.54 -15.61
C LEU A 75 28.51 19.92 -15.40
N PRO A 76 28.34 20.56 -14.22
CA PRO A 76 27.56 20.14 -13.05
C PRO A 76 26.13 20.70 -13.02
N ARG A 77 25.69 21.35 -14.12
CA ARG A 77 24.39 22.02 -14.20
C ARG A 77 23.23 21.04 -14.06
N ASP A 78 23.34 19.89 -14.71
CA ASP A 78 22.28 18.90 -14.75
C ASP A 78 22.37 17.95 -13.56
N ASN A 79 21.21 17.65 -12.99
CA ASN A 79 21.07 16.63 -11.96
C ASN A 79 20.05 15.60 -12.43
N SER A 80 20.58 14.43 -12.82
CA SER A 80 19.81 13.31 -13.36
C SER A 80 18.64 12.88 -12.49
N VAL A 81 18.81 12.90 -11.17
CA VAL A 81 17.79 12.48 -10.20
C VAL A 81 16.61 13.47 -10.20
N PHE A 82 16.91 14.77 -10.20
CA PHE A 82 15.88 15.81 -10.32
C PHE A 82 15.22 15.82 -11.70
N LEU A 83 15.98 15.59 -12.77
CA LEU A 83 15.47 15.52 -14.13
C LEU A 83 14.50 14.35 -14.32
N LEU A 84 14.83 13.18 -13.77
CA LEU A 84 13.94 12.02 -13.73
C LEU A 84 12.64 12.32 -12.99
N ALA A 85 12.74 12.93 -11.80
CA ALA A 85 11.57 13.34 -11.02
C ALA A 85 10.68 14.33 -11.80
N LYS A 86 11.28 15.36 -12.42
CA LYS A 86 10.56 16.32 -13.27
C LYS A 86 9.89 15.63 -14.45
N GLY A 87 10.55 14.67 -15.09
CA GLY A 87 9.98 13.90 -16.20
C GLY A 87 8.74 13.10 -15.80
N ILE A 88 8.80 12.39 -14.67
CA ILE A 88 7.65 11.62 -14.16
C ILE A 88 6.49 12.56 -13.78
N ILE A 89 6.77 13.68 -13.10
CA ILE A 89 5.75 14.69 -12.81
C ILE A 89 5.12 15.21 -14.10
N SER A 90 5.91 15.42 -15.16
CA SER A 90 5.41 15.91 -16.45
C SER A 90 4.47 14.92 -17.13
N VAL A 91 4.74 13.61 -17.01
CA VAL A 91 3.84 12.56 -17.49
C VAL A 91 2.52 12.58 -16.70
N ILE A 92 2.59 12.62 -15.37
CA ILE A 92 1.40 12.63 -14.49
C ILE A 92 0.52 13.86 -14.77
N VAL A 93 1.15 15.04 -14.80
CA VAL A 93 0.49 16.33 -15.10
C VAL A 93 -0.12 16.30 -16.49
N SER A 94 0.58 15.76 -17.49
CA SER A 94 0.02 15.68 -18.85
C SER A 94 -1.14 14.72 -18.96
N ILE A 95 -1.11 13.56 -18.30
CA ILE A 95 -2.25 12.65 -18.22
C ILE A 95 -3.46 13.36 -17.59
N PHE A 96 -3.24 14.10 -16.50
CA PHE A 96 -4.31 14.87 -15.84
C PHE A 96 -4.86 15.98 -16.74
N GLY A 97 -3.98 16.77 -17.36
CA GLY A 97 -4.35 17.85 -18.27
C GLY A 97 -5.10 17.34 -19.51
N LEU A 98 -4.63 16.25 -20.13
CA LEU A 98 -5.30 15.56 -21.22
C LEU A 98 -6.64 14.98 -20.78
N GLY A 99 -6.75 14.48 -19.54
CA GLY A 99 -8.01 14.01 -18.95
C GLY A 99 -9.04 15.15 -18.86
N VAL A 100 -8.65 16.31 -18.32
CA VAL A 100 -9.55 17.48 -18.25
C VAL A 100 -9.89 18.00 -19.64
N TYR A 101 -8.94 17.99 -20.57
CA TYR A 101 -9.18 18.38 -21.94
C TYR A 101 -10.15 17.42 -22.64
N ALA A 102 -9.99 16.11 -22.46
CA ALA A 102 -10.93 15.10 -22.95
C ALA A 102 -12.33 15.30 -22.34
N LEU A 103 -12.44 15.62 -21.05
CA LEU A 103 -13.73 15.95 -20.41
C LEU A 103 -14.39 17.17 -21.08
N SER A 104 -13.63 18.18 -21.46
CA SER A 104 -14.14 19.32 -22.24
C SER A 104 -14.70 18.88 -23.61
N PHE A 105 -14.05 17.93 -24.28
CA PHE A 105 -14.55 17.35 -25.54
C PHE A 105 -15.82 16.53 -25.33
N PHE A 106 -15.84 15.66 -24.32
CA PHE A 106 -17.01 14.84 -24.00
C PHE A 106 -18.21 15.71 -23.62
N ASP A 107 -18.02 16.77 -22.82
CA ASP A 107 -19.06 17.73 -22.48
C ASP A 107 -19.56 18.48 -23.73
N ALA A 108 -18.67 18.96 -24.61
CA ALA A 108 -19.06 19.62 -25.86
C ALA A 108 -19.88 18.70 -26.78
N TYR A 109 -19.45 17.44 -26.92
CA TYR A 109 -20.14 16.43 -27.73
C TYR A 109 -21.52 16.07 -27.17
N GLN A 110 -21.63 15.79 -25.87
CA GLN A 110 -22.90 15.42 -25.24
C GLN A 110 -23.91 16.56 -25.28
N ASN A 111 -23.49 17.80 -25.01
CA ASN A 111 -24.37 18.96 -25.14
C ASN A 111 -24.76 19.21 -26.62
N GLY A 112 -23.86 18.98 -27.57
CA GLY A 112 -24.18 19.04 -29.00
C GLY A 112 -25.22 18.00 -29.42
N LYS A 113 -25.09 16.77 -28.92
CA LYS A 113 -26.08 15.69 -29.14
C LYS A 113 -27.45 16.03 -28.57
N LEU A 114 -27.51 16.61 -27.37
CA LEU A 114 -28.79 17.06 -26.79
C LEU A 114 -29.49 18.11 -27.67
N ARG A 115 -28.72 19.00 -28.31
CA ARG A 115 -29.28 19.97 -29.27
C ARG A 115 -29.77 19.33 -30.56
N ASP A 116 -29.04 18.34 -31.07
CA ASP A 116 -29.46 17.56 -32.25
C ASP A 116 -30.76 16.78 -31.96
N GLU A 117 -30.99 16.37 -30.71
CA GLU A 117 -32.22 15.73 -30.25
C GLU A 117 -33.35 16.74 -29.89
N GLY A 118 -33.12 18.04 -30.08
CA GLY A 118 -34.10 19.09 -29.73
C GLY A 118 -34.35 19.26 -28.22
N LYS A 119 -33.51 18.66 -27.37
CA LYS A 119 -33.65 18.74 -25.91
C LYS A 119 -33.03 20.03 -25.36
N GLU A 120 -33.67 20.59 -24.33
CA GLU A 120 -33.12 21.75 -23.63
C GLU A 120 -31.78 21.42 -22.94
N LEU A 121 -30.83 22.34 -23.08
CA LEU A 121 -29.54 22.23 -22.39
C LEU A 121 -29.71 22.51 -20.90
N ASN A 122 -28.99 21.74 -20.08
CA ASN A 122 -28.98 21.96 -18.63
C ASN A 122 -28.46 23.37 -18.29
N SER A 123 -29.28 24.17 -17.59
CA SER A 123 -28.87 25.48 -17.03
C SER A 123 -27.75 25.32 -15.99
N ILE A 124 -26.94 26.37 -15.78
CA ILE A 124 -25.87 26.42 -14.77
C ILE A 124 -26.42 26.08 -13.37
N ARG A 125 -27.62 26.58 -13.03
CA ARG A 125 -28.29 26.25 -11.76
C ARG A 125 -28.59 24.75 -11.64
N ARG A 126 -29.05 24.13 -12.72
CA ARG A 126 -29.36 22.71 -12.77
C ARG A 126 -28.10 21.86 -12.66
N GLN A 127 -27.00 22.29 -13.29
CA GLN A 127 -25.71 21.60 -13.21
C GLN A 127 -25.06 21.70 -11.83
N TYR A 128 -25.08 22.88 -11.19
CA TYR A 128 -24.63 23.01 -9.81
C TYR A 128 -25.42 22.09 -8.89
N ARG A 129 -26.75 22.07 -9.05
CA ARG A 129 -27.63 21.16 -8.32
C ARG A 129 -27.30 19.69 -8.58
N THR A 130 -27.04 19.28 -9.83
CA THR A 130 -26.60 17.91 -10.16
C THR A 130 -25.22 17.58 -9.58
N ILE A 131 -24.28 18.53 -9.54
CA ILE A 131 -22.98 18.33 -8.88
C ILE A 131 -23.17 18.16 -7.38
N VAL A 132 -24.06 18.91 -6.74
CA VAL A 132 -24.34 18.76 -5.30
C VAL A 132 -25.11 17.48 -5.00
N GLU A 133 -26.07 17.09 -5.85
CA GLU A 133 -26.93 15.91 -5.63
C GLU A 133 -26.26 14.60 -6.03
N SER A 134 -25.45 14.58 -7.09
CA SER A 134 -24.86 13.34 -7.66
C SER A 134 -23.33 13.41 -7.81
N GLY A 135 -22.75 14.61 -7.96
CA GLY A 135 -21.31 14.82 -8.12
C GLY A 135 -20.53 14.99 -6.82
N PHE A 136 -21.23 15.20 -5.69
CA PHE A 136 -20.62 15.58 -4.42
C PHE A 136 -19.64 14.53 -3.89
N PRO A 137 -19.92 13.21 -3.97
CA PRO A 137 -18.94 12.20 -3.58
C PRO A 137 -17.63 12.31 -4.36
N TYR A 138 -17.69 12.56 -5.67
CA TYR A 138 -16.49 12.69 -6.52
C TYR A 138 -15.71 13.97 -6.20
N LEU A 139 -16.40 15.08 -5.93
CA LEU A 139 -15.76 16.34 -5.55
C LEU A 139 -15.03 16.20 -4.21
N MET A 140 -15.63 15.51 -3.23
CA MET A 140 -14.99 15.24 -1.94
C MET A 140 -13.77 14.31 -2.06
N VAL A 141 -13.80 13.35 -2.98
CA VAL A 141 -12.68 12.40 -3.19
C VAL A 141 -11.53 13.02 -3.99
N THR A 142 -11.79 14.02 -4.83
CA THR A 142 -10.79 14.59 -5.77
C THR A 142 -9.51 15.09 -5.07
N PRO A 143 -9.55 15.88 -3.98
CA PRO A 143 -8.34 16.32 -3.29
C PRO A 143 -7.52 15.15 -2.71
N ALA A 144 -8.20 14.17 -2.12
CA ALA A 144 -7.55 12.96 -1.59
C ALA A 144 -6.90 12.14 -2.71
N PHE A 145 -7.56 12.03 -3.86
CA PHE A 145 -7.03 11.34 -5.03
C PHE A 145 -5.78 12.04 -5.60
N ILE A 146 -5.79 13.37 -5.69
CA ILE A 146 -4.62 14.15 -6.12
C ILE A 146 -3.44 13.90 -5.16
N LEU A 147 -3.68 13.98 -3.85
CA LEU A 147 -2.65 13.68 -2.84
C LEU A 147 -2.14 12.25 -2.99
N LEU A 148 -3.02 11.27 -3.20
CA LEU A 148 -2.64 9.88 -3.43
C LEU A 148 -1.70 9.74 -4.65
N VAL A 149 -1.99 10.41 -5.76
CA VAL A 149 -1.14 10.37 -6.96
C VAL A 149 0.26 10.90 -6.66
N PHE A 150 0.40 12.04 -5.96
CA PHE A 150 1.70 12.64 -5.70
C PHE A 150 2.46 12.01 -4.51
N VAL A 151 1.76 11.49 -3.51
CA VAL A 151 2.38 10.92 -2.30
C VAL A 151 2.64 9.42 -2.45
N VAL A 152 1.83 8.71 -3.22
CA VAL A 152 1.94 7.25 -3.37
C VAL A 152 2.44 6.88 -4.77
N VAL A 153 1.74 7.31 -5.83
CA VAL A 153 2.06 6.85 -7.19
C VAL A 153 3.40 7.41 -7.66
N PHE A 154 3.66 8.71 -7.44
CA PHE A 154 4.91 9.34 -7.87
C PHE A 154 6.16 8.67 -7.27
N PRO A 155 6.31 8.47 -5.94
CA PRO A 155 7.48 7.82 -5.38
C PRO A 155 7.66 6.37 -5.84
N ILE A 156 6.56 5.63 -6.08
CA ILE A 156 6.62 4.27 -6.62
C ILE A 156 7.20 4.27 -8.04
N VAL A 157 6.65 5.10 -8.93
CA VAL A 157 7.14 5.20 -10.32
C VAL A 157 8.59 5.68 -10.35
N PHE A 158 8.93 6.65 -9.50
CA PHE A 158 10.29 7.15 -9.36
C PHE A 158 11.26 6.06 -8.88
N GLY A 159 10.92 5.35 -7.80
CA GLY A 159 11.71 4.23 -7.30
C GLY A 159 11.88 3.14 -8.35
N PHE A 160 10.82 2.81 -9.09
CA PHE A 160 10.89 1.84 -10.19
C PHE A 160 11.84 2.30 -11.27
N ALA A 161 11.75 3.55 -11.72
CA ALA A 161 12.64 4.12 -12.71
C ALA A 161 14.12 4.05 -12.27
N ILE A 162 14.43 4.39 -11.01
CA ILE A 162 15.78 4.26 -10.44
C ILE A 162 16.34 2.83 -10.58
N GLY A 163 15.49 1.80 -10.46
CA GLY A 163 15.87 0.39 -10.64
C GLY A 163 16.44 0.07 -12.03
N PHE A 164 16.12 0.86 -13.06
CA PHE A 164 16.62 0.70 -14.43
C PHE A 164 17.81 1.63 -14.76
N THR A 165 18.36 2.31 -13.76
CA THR A 165 19.49 3.25 -13.94
C THR A 165 20.78 2.78 -13.27
N ASN A 166 21.91 3.42 -13.53
CA ASN A 166 23.17 3.16 -12.82
C ASN A 166 23.34 3.96 -11.51
N TYR A 167 22.26 4.54 -10.97
CA TYR A 167 22.33 5.44 -9.81
C TYR A 167 22.88 4.74 -8.55
N ASN A 168 24.10 5.11 -8.19
CA ASN A 168 24.82 4.61 -7.02
C ASN A 168 25.86 5.64 -6.56
N LEU A 169 26.65 5.31 -5.54
CA LEU A 169 27.72 6.17 -5.02
C LEU A 169 28.63 6.74 -6.11
N TYR A 170 29.01 5.93 -7.10
CA TYR A 170 29.98 6.30 -8.14
C TYR A 170 29.37 7.01 -9.35
N ASN A 171 28.06 6.90 -9.55
CA ASN A 171 27.29 7.58 -10.59
C ASN A 171 26.21 8.43 -9.93
N SER A 172 26.62 9.54 -9.32
CA SER A 172 25.72 10.46 -8.63
C SER A 172 26.07 11.91 -8.95
N PRO A 173 25.06 12.76 -9.25
CA PRO A 173 25.29 14.19 -9.42
C PRO A 173 25.75 14.84 -8.11
N PRO A 174 26.56 15.92 -8.16
CA PRO A 174 27.02 16.63 -9.36
C PRO A 174 28.30 16.05 -9.98
N ALA A 175 28.85 14.97 -9.44
CA ALA A 175 30.13 14.42 -9.91
C ALA A 175 29.99 13.63 -11.21
N LYS A 176 28.89 12.90 -11.38
CA LYS A 176 28.55 12.17 -12.61
C LYS A 176 27.04 12.17 -12.86
N LEU A 177 26.66 12.09 -14.12
CA LEU A 177 25.26 11.86 -14.50
C LEU A 177 24.91 10.38 -14.31
N VAL A 178 23.60 10.14 -14.24
CA VAL A 178 23.00 8.80 -14.18
C VAL A 178 22.55 8.43 -15.59
N ASP A 179 22.79 7.18 -15.98
CA ASP A 179 22.37 6.63 -17.26
C ASP A 179 21.36 5.49 -17.08
N TRP A 180 20.53 5.29 -18.10
CA TRP A 180 19.69 4.11 -18.22
C TRP A 180 20.56 2.88 -18.52
N VAL A 181 20.40 1.83 -17.71
CA VAL A 181 21.08 0.53 -17.88
C VAL A 181 20.11 -0.62 -18.16
N GLY A 182 18.82 -0.30 -18.34
CA GLY A 182 17.77 -1.28 -18.59
C GLY A 182 17.73 -2.35 -17.49
N LEU A 183 17.80 -3.62 -17.88
CA LEU A 183 17.68 -4.75 -16.95
C LEU A 183 18.98 -5.15 -16.24
N LYS A 184 20.07 -4.39 -16.39
CA LYS A 184 21.40 -4.76 -15.86
C LYS A 184 21.39 -5.01 -14.35
N ASN A 185 20.71 -4.18 -13.56
CA ASN A 185 20.66 -4.35 -12.10
C ASN A 185 19.95 -5.65 -11.70
N PHE A 186 18.83 -5.97 -12.36
CA PHE A 186 18.08 -7.21 -12.14
C PHE A 186 18.92 -8.43 -12.47
N ILE A 187 19.64 -8.40 -13.60
CA ILE A 187 20.54 -9.48 -14.00
C ILE A 187 21.70 -9.63 -13.00
N ASN A 188 22.27 -8.51 -12.53
CA ASN A 188 23.39 -8.51 -11.59
C ASN A 188 23.04 -9.16 -10.26
N ILE A 189 21.80 -9.01 -9.77
CA ILE A 189 21.32 -9.66 -8.55
C ILE A 189 21.49 -11.19 -8.64
N PHE A 190 21.23 -11.78 -9.81
CA PHE A 190 21.31 -13.24 -9.99
C PHE A 190 22.65 -13.73 -10.55
N LYS A 191 23.40 -12.90 -11.28
CA LYS A 191 24.69 -13.29 -11.87
C LYS A 191 25.86 -13.13 -10.92
N ILE A 192 25.90 -12.05 -10.13
CA ILE A 192 27.02 -11.77 -9.23
C ILE A 192 26.84 -12.60 -7.96
N ASN A 193 27.82 -13.45 -7.65
CA ASN A 193 27.74 -14.41 -6.53
C ASN A 193 27.38 -13.76 -5.19
N LEU A 194 27.97 -12.61 -4.88
CA LEU A 194 27.72 -11.87 -3.64
C LEU A 194 26.25 -11.43 -3.54
N TRP A 195 25.73 -10.76 -4.57
CA TRP A 195 24.34 -10.31 -4.61
C TRP A 195 23.35 -11.47 -4.59
N ARG A 196 23.64 -12.53 -5.36
CA ARG A 196 22.77 -13.71 -5.43
C ARG A 196 22.67 -14.39 -4.08
N LYS A 197 23.80 -14.64 -3.43
CA LYS A 197 23.86 -15.29 -2.13
C LYS A 197 23.11 -14.46 -1.09
N THR A 198 23.44 -13.18 -0.95
CA THR A 198 22.75 -12.29 0.01
C THR A 198 21.25 -12.19 -0.26
N PHE A 199 20.82 -12.09 -1.52
CA PHE A 199 19.40 -12.01 -1.87
C PHE A 199 18.63 -13.25 -1.39
N PHE A 200 19.13 -14.47 -1.70
CA PHE A 200 18.47 -15.70 -1.28
C PHE A 200 18.54 -15.93 0.23
N ASP A 201 19.66 -15.61 0.88
CA ASP A 201 19.81 -15.71 2.34
C ASP A 201 18.80 -14.80 3.06
N VAL A 202 18.68 -13.55 2.62
CA VAL A 202 17.73 -12.55 3.18
C VAL A 202 16.29 -12.92 2.84
N LEU A 203 15.99 -13.38 1.62
CA LEU A 203 14.65 -13.82 1.23
C LEU A 203 14.19 -15.02 2.06
N GLN A 204 15.04 -16.05 2.18
CA GLN A 204 14.75 -17.23 2.99
C GLN A 204 14.51 -16.83 4.44
N TRP A 205 15.38 -15.99 5.01
CA TRP A 205 15.18 -15.51 6.36
C TRP A 205 13.90 -14.69 6.50
N THR A 206 13.58 -13.80 5.56
CA THR A 206 12.33 -13.00 5.60
C THR A 206 11.10 -13.91 5.64
N VAL A 207 11.07 -14.98 4.84
CA VAL A 207 9.98 -15.97 4.85
C VAL A 207 9.93 -16.71 6.18
N VAL A 208 11.07 -17.23 6.66
CA VAL A 208 11.14 -17.97 7.94
C VAL A 208 10.75 -17.08 9.12
N TRP A 209 11.27 -15.86 9.18
CA TRP A 209 10.90 -14.81 10.13
C TRP A 209 9.39 -14.60 10.15
N THR A 210 8.82 -14.31 8.98
CA THR A 210 7.39 -14.02 8.85
C THR A 210 6.55 -15.20 9.31
N MET A 211 6.93 -16.42 8.91
CA MET A 211 6.20 -17.62 9.29
C MET A 211 6.32 -17.90 10.79
N LEU A 212 7.52 -17.90 11.35
CA LEU A 212 7.74 -18.25 12.76
C LEU A 212 7.20 -17.17 13.70
N ALA A 213 7.58 -15.91 13.50
CA ALA A 213 7.17 -14.82 14.39
C ALA A 213 5.65 -14.62 14.36
N THR A 214 5.04 -14.63 13.17
CA THR A 214 3.59 -14.46 13.05
C THR A 214 2.82 -15.66 13.57
N THR A 215 3.24 -16.89 13.26
CA THR A 215 2.54 -18.08 13.75
C THR A 215 2.62 -18.15 15.28
N LEU A 216 3.79 -17.84 15.86
CA LEU A 216 3.97 -17.86 17.30
C LEU A 216 3.13 -16.78 18.00
N GLN A 217 3.19 -15.52 17.55
CA GLN A 217 2.38 -14.44 18.14
C GLN A 217 0.87 -14.73 18.03
N CYS A 218 0.43 -15.28 16.89
CA CYS A 218 -1.00 -15.56 16.67
C CYS A 218 -1.46 -16.75 17.50
N SER A 219 -0.64 -17.81 17.57
CA SER A 219 -0.93 -18.98 18.38
C SER A 219 -1.03 -18.61 19.87
N VAL A 220 -0.08 -17.82 20.37
CA VAL A 220 -0.10 -17.32 21.75
C VAL A 220 -1.35 -16.44 21.98
N GLY A 221 -1.65 -15.51 21.07
CA GLY A 221 -2.81 -14.63 21.20
C GLY A 221 -4.15 -15.40 21.23
N VAL A 222 -4.33 -16.35 20.32
CA VAL A 222 -5.53 -17.20 20.24
C VAL A 222 -5.64 -18.10 21.46
N LEU A 223 -4.54 -18.76 21.85
CA LEU A 223 -4.51 -19.65 23.00
C LEU A 223 -4.86 -18.91 24.29
N LEU A 224 -4.23 -17.75 24.54
CA LEU A 224 -4.53 -16.92 25.70
C LEU A 224 -5.97 -16.41 25.67
N ALA A 225 -6.51 -16.05 24.50
CA ALA A 225 -7.90 -15.60 24.37
C ALA A 225 -8.89 -16.71 24.76
N ILE A 226 -8.65 -17.93 24.27
CA ILE A 226 -9.46 -19.11 24.62
C ILE A 226 -9.40 -19.38 26.13
N LEU A 227 -8.20 -19.35 26.73
CA LEU A 227 -8.00 -19.58 28.16
C LEU A 227 -8.72 -18.51 29.01
N VAL A 228 -8.57 -17.23 28.66
CA VAL A 228 -9.18 -16.12 29.40
C VAL A 228 -10.71 -16.09 29.25
N ASN A 229 -11.24 -16.64 28.17
CA ASN A 229 -12.68 -16.69 27.92
C ASN A 229 -13.41 -17.85 28.62
N GLN A 230 -12.69 -18.77 29.27
CA GLN A 230 -13.31 -19.89 30.01
C GLN A 230 -14.21 -19.39 31.14
N LYS A 231 -15.39 -20.01 31.33
CA LYS A 231 -16.38 -19.57 32.33
C LYS A 231 -15.82 -19.55 33.76
N ASP A 232 -14.97 -20.52 34.11
CA ASP A 232 -14.50 -20.78 35.47
C ASP A 232 -13.32 -19.90 35.92
N LEU A 233 -12.71 -19.13 35.01
CA LEU A 233 -11.55 -18.30 35.34
C LEU A 233 -11.95 -17.11 36.22
N LYS A 234 -11.32 -16.97 37.38
CA LYS A 234 -11.49 -15.81 38.27
C LYS A 234 -10.59 -14.66 37.85
N PHE A 235 -10.94 -13.43 38.22
CA PHE A 235 -10.17 -12.19 37.94
C PHE A 235 -9.93 -11.88 36.44
N LYS A 236 -10.87 -12.29 35.56
CA LYS A 236 -10.78 -12.02 34.12
C LYS A 236 -10.45 -10.57 33.74
N PRO A 237 -11.07 -9.54 34.36
CA PRO A 237 -10.75 -8.16 33.99
C PRO A 237 -9.28 -7.81 34.23
N LEU A 238 -8.70 -8.25 35.35
CA LEU A 238 -7.30 -8.00 35.67
C LEU A 238 -6.36 -8.70 34.68
N ILE A 239 -6.62 -9.98 34.38
CA ILE A 239 -5.80 -10.76 33.44
C ILE A 239 -5.86 -10.15 32.04
N ARG A 240 -7.04 -9.73 31.57
CA ARG A 240 -7.21 -9.04 30.27
C ARG A 240 -6.41 -7.75 30.22
N THR A 241 -6.47 -6.93 31.27
CA THR A 241 -5.70 -5.69 31.35
C THR A 241 -4.21 -5.97 31.23
N ILE A 242 -3.67 -6.92 32.00
CA ILE A 242 -2.24 -7.28 31.97
C ILE A 242 -1.80 -7.73 30.58
N PHE A 243 -2.58 -8.59 29.91
CA PHE A 243 -2.23 -9.09 28.58
C PHE A 243 -2.32 -8.04 27.47
N ILE A 244 -3.06 -6.94 27.67
CA ILE A 244 -3.15 -5.84 26.70
C ILE A 244 -2.02 -4.82 26.88
N LEU A 245 -1.42 -4.72 28.08
CA LEU A 245 -0.36 -3.75 28.38
C LEU A 245 0.79 -3.72 27.36
N PRO A 246 1.30 -4.86 26.84
CA PRO A 246 2.38 -4.86 25.87
C PRO A 246 2.08 -4.06 24.59
N TRP A 247 0.80 -3.99 24.20
CA TRP A 247 0.34 -3.23 23.03
C TRP A 247 -0.04 -1.78 23.36
N ALA A 248 -0.29 -1.47 24.64
CA ALA A 248 -0.56 -0.09 25.07
C ALA A 248 0.71 0.79 25.06
N VAL A 249 1.89 0.18 25.21
CA VAL A 249 3.18 0.88 25.16
C VAL A 249 3.64 1.00 23.70
N PRO A 250 4.14 2.16 23.24
CA PRO A 250 4.66 2.32 21.89
C PRO A 250 5.76 1.30 21.57
N GLY A 251 5.61 0.58 20.46
CA GLY A 251 6.50 -0.54 20.11
C GLY A 251 7.98 -0.16 20.03
N PHE A 252 8.32 1.04 19.54
CA PHE A 252 9.71 1.47 19.45
C PHE A 252 10.39 1.59 20.84
N VAL A 253 9.66 2.06 21.86
CA VAL A 253 10.17 2.18 23.24
C VAL A 253 10.44 0.78 23.78
N THR A 254 9.47 -0.11 23.61
CA THR A 254 9.58 -1.51 24.02
C THR A 254 10.79 -2.20 23.39
N ILE A 255 10.99 -2.03 22.08
CA ILE A 255 12.11 -2.67 21.36
C ILE A 255 13.44 -2.19 21.94
N LEU A 256 13.61 -0.89 22.17
CA LEU A 256 14.85 -0.33 22.74
C LEU A 256 15.10 -0.81 24.18
N ILE A 257 14.05 -0.96 24.99
CA ILE A 257 14.16 -1.57 26.32
C ILE A 257 14.64 -3.02 26.20
N PHE A 258 14.05 -3.80 25.30
CA PHE A 258 14.50 -5.17 25.06
C PHE A 258 15.94 -5.23 24.55
N THR A 259 16.38 -4.31 23.70
CA THR A 259 17.80 -4.21 23.28
C THR A 259 18.73 -4.10 24.50
N GLY A 260 18.37 -3.27 25.49
CA GLY A 260 19.11 -3.17 26.74
C GLY A 260 19.04 -4.45 27.59
N MET A 261 17.85 -5.07 27.69
CA MET A 261 17.65 -6.31 28.44
C MET A 261 18.42 -7.51 27.86
N PHE A 262 18.53 -7.57 26.53
CA PHE A 262 19.27 -8.59 25.79
C PHE A 262 20.77 -8.25 25.64
N ASN A 263 21.26 -7.18 26.26
CA ASN A 263 22.69 -6.88 26.24
C ASN A 263 23.49 -8.06 26.83
N GLU A 264 24.56 -8.44 26.14
CA GLU A 264 25.31 -9.65 26.48
C GLU A 264 26.08 -9.54 27.79
N THR A 265 26.52 -8.34 28.17
CA THR A 265 27.35 -8.07 29.36
C THR A 265 26.52 -7.70 30.58
N PHE A 266 25.62 -6.73 30.47
CA PHE A 266 24.87 -6.19 31.63
C PHE A 266 23.36 -6.47 31.56
N GLY A 267 22.88 -7.10 30.48
CA GLY A 267 21.45 -7.32 30.26
C GLY A 267 20.84 -8.25 31.31
N VAL A 268 19.64 -7.91 31.75
CA VAL A 268 18.86 -8.69 32.74
C VAL A 268 18.56 -10.10 32.25
N ILE A 269 18.43 -10.32 30.93
CA ILE A 269 18.14 -11.65 30.37
C ILE A 269 19.28 -12.62 30.70
N ASN A 270 20.54 -12.25 30.43
CA ASN A 270 21.70 -13.11 30.73
C ASN A 270 21.98 -13.17 32.23
N ASN A 271 22.07 -12.02 32.90
CA ASN A 271 22.61 -11.93 34.26
C ASN A 271 21.62 -12.38 35.35
N VAL A 272 20.32 -12.26 35.09
CA VAL A 272 19.27 -12.57 36.08
C VAL A 272 18.43 -13.75 35.62
N ILE A 273 17.78 -13.64 34.45
CA ILE A 273 16.76 -14.62 34.04
C ILE A 273 17.41 -15.96 33.69
N LEU A 274 18.37 -16.00 32.77
CA LEU A 274 19.05 -17.24 32.39
C LEU A 274 19.84 -17.84 33.56
N ASN A 275 20.57 -16.99 34.30
CA ASN A 275 21.32 -17.41 35.48
C ASN A 275 20.43 -18.04 36.56
N PHE A 276 19.21 -17.50 36.79
CA PHE A 276 18.23 -18.10 37.71
C PHE A 276 17.81 -19.52 37.31
N PHE A 277 17.72 -19.80 36.01
CA PHE A 277 17.44 -21.15 35.48
C PHE A 277 18.70 -22.01 35.30
N GLY A 278 19.88 -21.52 35.67
CA GLY A 278 21.16 -22.22 35.48
C GLY A 278 21.57 -22.37 34.01
N ILE A 279 21.08 -21.48 33.13
CA ILE A 279 21.40 -21.49 31.70
C ILE A 279 22.56 -20.54 31.43
N ASP A 280 23.58 -21.00 30.69
CA ASP A 280 24.71 -20.17 30.30
C ASP A 280 24.29 -18.95 29.47
N PRO A 281 24.94 -17.78 29.68
CA PRO A 281 24.69 -16.56 28.91
C PRO A 281 24.74 -16.80 27.40
N LYS A 282 23.81 -16.17 26.66
CA LYS A 282 23.74 -16.31 25.20
C LYS A 282 24.22 -15.04 24.48
N PRO A 283 24.87 -15.19 23.31
CA PRO A 283 25.32 -14.09 22.48
C PRO A 283 24.16 -13.49 21.65
N TRP A 284 23.24 -12.79 22.32
CA TRP A 284 22.00 -12.26 21.73
C TRP A 284 22.19 -11.21 20.63
N LEU A 285 23.35 -10.57 20.55
CA LEU A 285 23.65 -9.49 19.60
C LEU A 285 24.76 -9.86 18.60
N THR A 286 25.63 -10.79 18.98
CA THR A 286 26.83 -11.17 18.23
C THR A 286 26.69 -12.49 17.46
N ASP A 287 25.76 -13.37 17.85
CA ASP A 287 25.46 -14.60 17.12
C ASP A 287 24.15 -14.49 16.33
N PRO A 288 24.15 -14.80 15.01
CA PRO A 288 22.95 -14.69 14.18
C PRO A 288 21.77 -15.53 14.68
N LEU A 289 21.99 -16.75 15.17
CA LEU A 289 20.91 -17.64 15.59
C LEU A 289 20.23 -17.13 16.86
N TRP A 290 21.01 -16.68 17.83
CA TRP A 290 20.46 -16.09 19.06
C TRP A 290 19.81 -14.74 18.83
N THR A 291 20.38 -13.91 17.94
CA THR A 291 19.77 -12.62 17.56
C THR A 291 18.39 -12.84 16.89
N LYS A 292 18.29 -13.81 15.97
CA LYS A 292 17.02 -14.22 15.34
C LYS A 292 16.00 -14.70 16.38
N THR A 293 16.47 -15.48 17.36
CA THR A 293 15.63 -15.98 18.45
C THR A 293 15.08 -14.84 19.31
N ALA A 294 15.93 -13.89 19.73
CA ALA A 294 15.51 -12.72 20.49
C ALA A 294 14.45 -11.91 19.73
N LEU A 295 14.66 -11.65 18.44
CA LEU A 295 13.70 -10.93 17.61
C LEU A 295 12.34 -11.63 17.54
N ILE A 296 12.31 -12.96 17.40
CA ILE A 296 11.04 -13.73 17.37
C ILE A 296 10.30 -13.62 18.71
N LEU A 297 11.03 -13.68 19.83
CA LEU A 297 10.46 -13.53 21.17
C LEU A 297 9.89 -12.13 21.40
N ILE A 298 10.63 -11.09 21.01
CA ILE A 298 10.18 -9.69 21.10
C ILE A 298 8.95 -9.48 20.23
N GLN A 299 8.95 -9.99 18.99
CA GLN A 299 7.79 -9.87 18.11
C GLN A 299 6.57 -10.62 18.65
N THR A 300 6.79 -11.78 19.26
CA THR A 300 5.71 -12.52 19.93
C THR A 300 5.11 -11.69 21.05
N TRP A 301 5.94 -11.09 21.90
CA TRP A 301 5.52 -10.22 23.00
C TRP A 301 4.73 -9.00 22.52
N LEU A 302 5.18 -8.35 21.44
CA LEU A 302 4.53 -7.18 20.85
C LEU A 302 3.23 -7.52 20.13
N GLY A 303 3.19 -8.66 19.43
CA GLY A 303 2.12 -8.99 18.49
C GLY A 303 0.95 -9.78 19.11
N PHE A 304 1.20 -10.60 20.13
CA PHE A 304 0.15 -11.43 20.72
C PHE A 304 -1.04 -10.63 21.29
N PRO A 305 -0.88 -9.44 21.92
CA PRO A 305 -2.01 -8.74 22.56
C PRO A 305 -3.08 -8.31 21.57
N PHE A 306 -2.67 -7.88 20.38
CA PHE A 306 -3.60 -7.49 19.32
C PHE A 306 -4.44 -8.70 18.88
N VAL A 307 -3.80 -9.83 18.59
CA VAL A 307 -4.50 -11.07 18.22
C VAL A 307 -5.39 -11.56 19.37
N PHE A 308 -4.90 -11.48 20.61
CA PHE A 308 -5.65 -11.80 21.81
C PHE A 308 -6.93 -10.96 21.94
N ALA A 309 -6.83 -9.64 21.77
CA ALA A 309 -7.97 -8.73 21.88
C ALA A 309 -9.03 -9.01 20.81
N MET A 310 -8.60 -9.15 19.55
CA MET A 310 -9.52 -9.43 18.44
C MET A 310 -10.18 -10.81 18.58
N THR A 311 -9.41 -11.83 18.95
CA THR A 311 -9.94 -13.19 19.18
C THR A 311 -10.92 -13.21 20.35
N THR A 312 -10.64 -12.44 21.39
CA THR A 312 -11.54 -12.29 22.55
C THR A 312 -12.88 -11.65 22.16
N GLY A 313 -12.89 -10.70 21.24
CA GLY A 313 -14.11 -10.13 20.68
C GLY A 313 -14.92 -11.15 19.88
N VAL A 314 -14.25 -11.91 18.99
CA VAL A 314 -14.88 -12.99 18.22
C VAL A 314 -15.48 -14.07 19.13
N LEU A 315 -14.73 -14.53 20.13
CA LEU A 315 -15.19 -15.54 21.09
C LEU A 315 -16.44 -15.11 21.85
N GLN A 316 -16.62 -13.82 22.11
CA GLN A 316 -17.79 -13.28 22.79
C GLN A 316 -19.01 -13.15 21.88
N ALA A 317 -18.80 -13.08 20.56
CA ALA A 317 -19.87 -13.02 19.57
C ALA A 317 -20.50 -14.39 19.25
N ILE A 318 -19.83 -15.50 19.60
CA ILE A 318 -20.37 -16.85 19.36
C ILE A 318 -21.60 -17.08 20.27
N PRO A 319 -22.79 -17.40 19.70
CA PRO A 319 -23.99 -17.66 20.48
C PRO A 319 -23.79 -18.78 21.50
N LYS A 320 -24.30 -18.59 22.72
CA LYS A 320 -24.20 -19.59 23.80
C LYS A 320 -24.99 -20.86 23.48
N ASP A 321 -26.08 -20.72 22.74
CA ASP A 321 -26.99 -21.80 22.36
C ASP A 321 -26.27 -22.93 21.61
N LEU A 322 -25.24 -22.62 20.81
CA LEU A 322 -24.40 -23.63 20.13
C LEU A 322 -23.68 -24.54 21.13
N TYR A 323 -23.17 -23.97 22.23
CA TYR A 323 -22.48 -24.72 23.28
C TYR A 323 -23.46 -25.50 24.16
N GLU A 324 -24.67 -24.98 24.37
CA GLU A 324 -25.73 -25.65 25.11
C GLU A 324 -26.26 -26.85 24.34
N ALA A 325 -26.57 -26.69 23.05
CA ALA A 325 -26.95 -27.79 22.15
C ALA A 325 -25.88 -28.89 22.12
N ALA A 326 -24.60 -28.53 21.94
CA ALA A 326 -23.51 -29.51 21.96
C ALA A 326 -23.37 -30.23 23.30
N THR A 327 -23.70 -29.57 24.42
CA THR A 327 -23.69 -30.21 25.75
C THR A 327 -24.85 -31.20 25.90
N ILE A 328 -26.01 -30.90 25.33
CA ILE A 328 -27.17 -31.80 25.26
C ILE A 328 -26.83 -33.05 24.42
N ASP A 329 -26.11 -32.88 23.32
CA ASP A 329 -25.61 -33.97 22.47
C ASP A 329 -24.45 -34.78 23.11
N GLY A 330 -24.07 -34.48 24.35
CA GLY A 330 -23.02 -35.20 25.09
C GLY A 330 -21.59 -34.83 24.67
N ALA A 331 -21.39 -33.73 23.94
CA ALA A 331 -20.06 -33.31 23.52
C ALA A 331 -19.22 -32.83 24.72
N SER A 332 -18.03 -33.42 24.87
CA SER A 332 -17.01 -33.00 25.84
C SER A 332 -16.46 -31.61 25.53
N LYS A 333 -15.82 -30.95 26.52
CA LYS A 333 -15.22 -29.61 26.34
C LYS A 333 -14.15 -29.57 25.24
N PHE A 334 -13.38 -30.65 25.07
CA PHE A 334 -12.40 -30.74 23.99
C PHE A 334 -13.06 -30.87 22.62
N GLN A 335 -14.17 -31.62 22.52
CA GLN A 335 -14.97 -31.69 21.29
C GLN A 335 -15.60 -30.33 20.96
N GLN A 336 -16.16 -29.63 21.96
CA GLN A 336 -16.67 -28.26 21.77
C GLN A 336 -15.57 -27.32 21.27
N LEU A 337 -14.37 -27.38 21.85
CA LEU A 337 -13.22 -26.58 21.42
C LEU A 337 -12.82 -26.86 19.97
N LYS A 338 -12.62 -28.15 19.62
CA LYS A 338 -12.11 -28.55 18.30
C LYS A 338 -13.13 -28.39 17.18
N THR A 339 -14.41 -28.65 17.47
CA THR A 339 -15.48 -28.71 16.45
C THR A 339 -16.24 -27.39 16.32
N ILE A 340 -16.37 -26.61 17.39
CA ILE A 340 -17.14 -25.35 17.38
C ILE A 340 -16.20 -24.16 17.50
N THR A 341 -15.46 -24.05 18.61
CA THR A 341 -14.72 -22.83 18.93
C THR A 341 -13.60 -22.54 17.94
N ILE A 342 -12.66 -23.48 17.73
CA ILE A 342 -11.50 -23.25 16.87
C ILE A 342 -11.92 -22.95 15.42
N PRO A 343 -12.82 -23.73 14.78
CA PRO A 343 -13.23 -23.45 13.40
C PRO A 343 -13.90 -22.09 13.23
N LEU A 344 -14.86 -21.74 14.11
CA LEU A 344 -15.56 -20.45 14.04
C LEU A 344 -14.63 -19.27 14.30
N VAL A 345 -13.72 -19.40 15.27
CA VAL A 345 -12.72 -18.37 15.56
C VAL A 345 -11.78 -18.18 14.40
N LEU A 346 -11.16 -19.25 13.90
CA LEU A 346 -10.19 -19.18 12.79
C LEU A 346 -10.81 -18.62 11.52
N PHE A 347 -12.06 -18.97 11.21
CA PHE A 347 -12.80 -18.40 10.08
C PHE A 347 -12.98 -16.88 10.25
N SER A 348 -13.41 -16.45 11.43
CA SER A 348 -13.67 -15.03 11.73
C SER A 348 -12.40 -14.18 11.79
N ILE A 349 -11.29 -14.73 12.31
CA ILE A 349 -10.02 -14.00 12.41
C ILE A 349 -9.10 -14.18 11.19
N ALA A 350 -9.50 -14.95 10.16
CA ALA A 350 -8.67 -15.18 8.98
C ALA A 350 -8.15 -13.88 8.33
N PRO A 351 -8.97 -12.82 8.13
CA PRO A 351 -8.47 -11.55 7.61
C PRO A 351 -7.41 -10.91 8.51
N ILE A 352 -7.59 -11.01 9.83
CA ILE A 352 -6.64 -10.48 10.81
C ILE A 352 -5.31 -11.22 10.72
N LEU A 353 -5.34 -12.55 10.61
CA LEU A 353 -4.12 -13.35 10.43
C LEU A 353 -3.37 -12.93 9.16
N ILE A 354 -4.07 -12.78 8.03
CA ILE A 354 -3.46 -12.31 6.76
C ILE A 354 -2.78 -10.95 6.93
N THR A 355 -3.44 -10.00 7.61
CA THR A 355 -2.85 -8.70 7.92
C THR A 355 -1.59 -8.85 8.79
N GLN A 356 -1.58 -9.74 9.77
CA GLN A 356 -0.40 -9.98 10.61
C GLN A 356 0.78 -10.58 9.83
N TYR A 357 0.53 -11.53 8.92
CA TYR A 357 1.59 -12.06 8.05
C TYR A 357 2.15 -10.97 7.12
N THR A 358 1.27 -10.15 6.55
CA THR A 358 1.66 -9.03 5.68
C THR A 358 2.49 -7.98 6.43
N PHE A 359 2.10 -7.68 7.67
CA PHE A 359 2.81 -6.76 8.56
C PHE A 359 4.23 -7.28 8.89
N ASN A 360 4.35 -8.52 9.35
CA ASN A 360 5.65 -9.08 9.75
C ASN A 360 6.62 -9.27 8.59
N PHE A 361 6.13 -9.50 7.37
CA PHE A 361 6.97 -9.56 6.17
C PHE A 361 7.76 -8.26 5.91
N ASN A 362 7.17 -7.12 6.27
CA ASN A 362 7.77 -5.79 6.09
C ASN A 362 8.07 -5.09 7.43
N ASN A 363 8.25 -5.84 8.52
CA ASN A 363 8.44 -5.26 9.85
C ASN A 363 9.87 -4.74 10.05
N PHE A 364 10.15 -3.62 9.40
CA PHE A 364 11.43 -2.92 9.43
C PHE A 364 11.83 -2.51 10.85
N ASN A 365 10.88 -1.98 11.62
CA ASN A 365 11.15 -1.32 12.90
C ASN A 365 11.81 -2.24 13.92
N ILE A 366 11.33 -3.47 14.09
CA ILE A 366 11.90 -4.39 15.07
C ILE A 366 13.34 -4.79 14.72
N ILE A 367 13.63 -5.01 13.44
CA ILE A 367 14.96 -5.39 12.97
C ILE A 367 15.94 -4.22 13.11
N TYR A 368 15.51 -3.02 12.70
CA TYR A 368 16.32 -1.81 12.73
C TYR A 368 16.63 -1.35 14.16
N LEU A 369 15.59 -1.25 15.00
CA LEU A 369 15.73 -0.73 16.37
C LEU A 369 16.42 -1.71 17.32
N PHE A 370 16.36 -3.02 17.07
CA PHE A 370 17.03 -3.98 17.94
C PHE A 370 18.56 -3.87 17.83
N ASN A 371 19.12 -4.02 16.63
CA ASN A 371 20.56 -3.89 16.39
C ASN A 371 20.92 -3.59 14.92
N ASN A 372 20.07 -2.87 14.19
CA ASN A 372 20.27 -2.52 12.77
C ASN A 372 20.43 -3.75 11.84
N GLY A 373 19.74 -4.85 12.14
CA GLY A 373 19.78 -6.09 11.36
C GLY A 373 21.07 -6.90 11.51
N GLY A 374 21.89 -6.62 12.53
CA GLY A 374 23.11 -7.35 12.83
C GLY A 374 22.87 -8.79 13.32
N PRO A 375 23.94 -9.54 13.65
CA PRO A 375 25.36 -9.20 13.48
C PRO A 375 25.80 -9.25 12.02
N ALA A 376 27.00 -8.76 11.69
CA ALA A 376 27.54 -8.88 10.33
C ALA A 376 27.85 -10.35 9.99
N VAL A 377 27.58 -10.76 8.74
CA VAL A 377 27.83 -12.13 8.27
C VAL A 377 28.87 -12.12 7.15
N ILE A 378 29.88 -12.98 7.26
CA ILE A 378 30.96 -13.08 6.28
C ILE A 378 30.41 -13.47 4.91
N GLY A 379 30.83 -12.74 3.87
CA GLY A 379 30.39 -12.98 2.50
C GLY A 379 28.92 -12.64 2.25
N SER A 380 28.35 -11.72 3.05
CA SER A 380 27.04 -11.13 2.82
C SER A 380 27.11 -9.61 2.92
N ASN A 381 26.37 -8.92 2.05
CA ASN A 381 26.18 -7.46 2.12
C ASN A 381 24.96 -7.07 2.99
N ALA A 382 24.40 -8.04 3.71
CA ALA A 382 23.35 -7.86 4.70
C ALA A 382 23.83 -8.37 6.06
N GLY A 383 23.22 -7.88 7.13
CA GLY A 383 23.41 -8.46 8.45
C GLY A 383 22.61 -9.76 8.62
N GLY A 384 22.92 -10.50 9.69
CA GLY A 384 22.43 -11.86 9.91
C GLY A 384 20.94 -11.95 10.19
N THR A 385 20.30 -10.84 10.58
CA THR A 385 18.86 -10.77 10.85
C THR A 385 18.10 -9.86 9.90
N ASP A 386 18.79 -9.26 8.92
CA ASP A 386 18.14 -8.39 7.94
C ASP A 386 17.05 -9.14 7.19
N ILE A 387 15.86 -8.55 7.17
CA ILE A 387 14.79 -8.91 6.24
C ILE A 387 14.91 -8.04 4.98
N LEU A 388 14.19 -8.38 3.92
CA LEU A 388 14.33 -7.68 2.63
C LEU A 388 14.19 -6.16 2.76
N VAL A 389 13.21 -5.66 3.52
CA VAL A 389 13.02 -4.21 3.71
C VAL A 389 14.15 -3.55 4.49
N SER A 390 14.70 -4.20 5.53
CA SER A 390 15.82 -3.62 6.29
C SER A 390 17.12 -3.67 5.50
N TRP A 391 17.30 -4.69 4.66
CA TRP A 391 18.42 -4.74 3.73
C TRP A 391 18.33 -3.66 2.64
N ILE A 392 17.15 -3.44 2.04
CA ILE A 392 16.91 -2.34 1.08
C ILE A 392 17.27 -0.99 1.72
N TYR A 393 16.82 -0.76 2.96
CA TYR A 393 17.16 0.45 3.70
C TYR A 393 18.68 0.60 3.87
N LYS A 394 19.38 -0.46 4.30
CA LYS A 394 20.83 -0.48 4.48
C LYS A 394 21.58 -0.20 3.17
N LEU A 395 21.14 -0.79 2.06
CA LEU A 395 21.72 -0.51 0.73
C LEU A 395 21.59 0.96 0.35
N THR A 396 20.45 1.57 0.66
CA THR A 396 20.14 2.96 0.31
C THR A 396 20.89 3.94 1.22
N MET A 397 20.81 3.75 2.54
CA MET A 397 21.31 4.71 3.53
C MET A 397 22.79 4.51 3.89
N SER A 398 23.29 3.28 3.90
CA SER A 398 24.66 2.98 4.32
C SER A 398 25.60 2.73 3.15
N SER A 399 25.11 2.09 2.08
CA SER A 399 25.95 1.72 0.93
C SER A 399 25.76 2.60 -0.31
N SER A 400 24.78 3.51 -0.31
CA SER A 400 24.45 4.35 -1.48
C SER A 400 24.24 3.54 -2.78
N GLN A 401 23.65 2.35 -2.67
CA GLN A 401 23.33 1.43 -3.78
C GLN A 401 21.85 1.57 -4.19
N TYR A 402 21.46 2.78 -4.59
CA TYR A 402 20.06 3.13 -4.87
C TYR A 402 19.42 2.29 -5.97
N SER A 403 20.10 2.09 -7.11
CA SER A 403 19.56 1.34 -8.23
C SER A 403 19.38 -0.15 -7.95
N ILE A 404 20.30 -0.78 -7.20
CA ILE A 404 20.18 -2.17 -6.78
C ILE A 404 19.06 -2.31 -5.73
N ALA A 405 18.99 -1.39 -4.76
CA ALA A 405 17.92 -1.37 -3.77
C ALA A 405 16.53 -1.23 -4.42
N ALA A 406 16.39 -0.34 -5.40
CA ALA A 406 15.20 -0.18 -6.21
C ALA A 406 14.84 -1.45 -7.01
N ALA A 407 15.83 -2.10 -7.64
CA ALA A 407 15.61 -3.35 -8.37
C ALA A 407 15.12 -4.48 -7.44
N ILE A 408 15.72 -4.62 -6.24
CA ILE A 408 15.26 -5.57 -5.22
C ILE A 408 13.84 -5.23 -4.76
N THR A 409 13.53 -3.95 -4.56
CA THR A 409 12.18 -3.48 -4.18
C THR A 409 11.14 -3.85 -5.23
N LEU A 410 11.46 -3.75 -6.52
CA LEU A 410 10.56 -4.13 -7.60
C LEU A 410 10.34 -5.65 -7.65
N LEU A 411 11.41 -6.44 -7.49
CA LEU A 411 11.30 -7.91 -7.38
C LEU A 411 10.46 -8.34 -6.17
N LEU A 412 10.68 -7.71 -5.02
CA LEU A 412 9.87 -7.88 -3.80
C LEU A 412 8.40 -7.56 -4.07
N SER A 413 8.14 -6.43 -4.72
CA SER A 413 6.78 -5.99 -5.01
C SER A 413 6.03 -6.99 -5.88
N ILE A 414 6.70 -7.52 -6.93
CA ILE A 414 6.13 -8.57 -7.78
C ILE A 414 5.82 -9.83 -6.96
N PHE A 415 6.74 -10.24 -6.07
CA PHE A 415 6.55 -11.41 -5.22
C PHE A 415 5.37 -11.24 -4.25
N VAL A 416 5.31 -10.11 -3.55
CA VAL A 416 4.24 -9.81 -2.57
C VAL A 416 2.89 -9.67 -3.27
N VAL A 417 2.82 -8.96 -4.40
CA VAL A 417 1.58 -8.83 -5.19
C VAL A 417 1.14 -10.20 -5.71
N GLY A 418 2.08 -11.04 -6.18
CA GLY A 418 1.77 -12.40 -6.60
C GLY A 418 1.16 -13.25 -5.49
N ILE A 419 1.73 -13.20 -4.29
CA ILE A 419 1.18 -13.89 -3.10
C ILE A 419 -0.18 -13.31 -2.71
N ALA A 420 -0.32 -11.98 -2.69
CA ALA A 420 -1.57 -11.32 -2.30
C ALA A 420 -2.71 -11.67 -3.27
N LEU A 421 -2.46 -11.67 -4.58
CA LEU A 421 -3.43 -12.09 -5.59
C LEU A 421 -3.82 -13.56 -5.44
N TRP A 422 -2.85 -14.42 -5.14
CA TRP A 422 -3.11 -15.84 -4.89
C TRP A 422 -3.94 -16.05 -3.62
N GLN A 423 -3.59 -15.40 -2.51
CA GLN A 423 -4.33 -15.44 -1.26
C GLN A 423 -5.76 -14.92 -1.44
N PHE A 424 -5.93 -13.77 -2.10
CA PHE A 424 -7.24 -13.19 -2.36
C PHE A 424 -8.14 -14.14 -3.17
N ARG A 425 -7.58 -14.87 -4.14
CA ARG A 425 -8.32 -15.86 -4.92
C ARG A 425 -8.71 -17.09 -4.11
N MET A 426 -7.89 -17.49 -3.13
CA MET A 426 -8.09 -18.71 -2.33
C MET A 426 -9.01 -18.50 -1.13
N THR A 427 -9.05 -17.30 -0.54
CA THR A 427 -9.85 -17.03 0.66
C THR A 427 -11.33 -16.85 0.32
N ASN A 428 -12.14 -17.88 0.62
CA ASN A 428 -13.60 -17.87 0.44
C ASN A 428 -14.35 -16.91 1.38
N SER A 429 -13.71 -16.32 2.40
CA SER A 429 -14.36 -15.36 3.31
C SER A 429 -14.78 -14.05 2.64
N PHE A 430 -14.34 -13.79 1.40
CA PHE A 430 -14.82 -12.68 0.57
C PHE A 430 -15.91 -13.07 -0.44
N LYS A 431 -16.17 -14.38 -0.62
CA LYS A 431 -17.17 -14.88 -1.57
C LYS A 431 -18.58 -14.95 -0.97
N GLU A 432 -18.70 -15.05 0.35
CA GLU A 432 -20.01 -15.16 1.02
C GLU A 432 -20.83 -13.86 1.04
N THR A 433 -20.28 -12.73 0.59
CA THR A 433 -21.05 -11.48 0.45
C THR A 433 -21.91 -11.42 -0.80
N ASP A 434 -21.69 -12.31 -1.78
CA ASP A 434 -22.40 -12.30 -3.07
C ASP A 434 -23.57 -13.31 -3.12
N GLU A 435 -23.77 -14.14 -2.09
CA GLU A 435 -24.82 -15.19 -2.07
C GLU A 435 -25.86 -15.03 -0.92
N ARG A 436 -26.15 -13.81 -0.47
CA ARG A 436 -27.28 -13.57 0.45
C ARG A 436 -28.26 -12.52 -0.03
#